data_AF-A0A831P7Z5-F1
#
_entry.id   AF-A0A831P7Z5-F1
#
_cell.length_a   1.000
_cell.length_b   1.000
_cell.length_c   1.000
_cell.angle_alpha   90.00
_cell.angle_beta   90.00
_cell.angle_gamma   90.00
#
_symmetry.space_group_name_H-M   'P 1'
#
loop_
_entity.id
_entity.type
_entity.pdbx_description
1 polymer ?
#
loop_
_entity_poly.entity_id
_entity_poly.type
_entity_poly.pdbx_seq_one_letter_code
_entity_poly.pdbx_strand_id
1 'polypeptide(L)'
;MGCRGGPPRRLRGGVAPAPVRTGAEVAVRSPGAGETLQWVASGATPAGPADAAVARARAGLAAHQHPEGYWCFELEADCTIPAEYILMMHYMDEREPELEAKLAVYLRAHQQPEGGWPLYYGGRFNISCSVKAYYALKLAGDSSDAPHMIRARELILAHGG
;
A
#
# COMPACT_ATOMS: atom_id res chain seq x y z
N MET A 1 16.69 25.53 -1.58
CA MET A 1 16.08 26.87 -1.36
C MET A 1 15.02 27.08 -2.45
N GLY A 2 13.73 27.16 -2.21
CA GLY A 2 12.92 26.97 -1.01
C GLY A 2 11.47 26.73 -1.46
N CYS A 3 10.81 25.75 -0.82
CA CYS A 3 9.39 25.52 -0.96
C CYS A 3 8.64 26.66 -0.26
N ARG A 4 7.86 27.46 -0.99
CA ARG A 4 6.97 28.45 -0.39
C ARG A 4 5.69 27.75 0.06
N GLY A 5 5.67 27.31 1.32
CA GLY A 5 4.47 26.85 2.00
C GLY A 5 3.49 28.01 2.25
N GLY A 6 2.29 27.92 1.68
CA GLY A 6 1.16 28.71 2.13
C GLY A 6 0.70 28.26 3.52
N PRO A 7 0.07 29.14 4.33
CA PRO A 7 -0.32 28.81 5.69
C PRO A 7 -1.44 27.75 5.72
N PRO A 8 -1.44 26.81 6.68
CA PRO A 8 -2.50 25.81 6.80
C PRO A 8 -3.83 26.45 7.20
N ARG A 9 -4.89 26.11 6.48
CA ARG A 9 -6.27 26.46 6.86
C ARG A 9 -6.62 25.75 8.17
N ARG A 10 -6.89 26.53 9.24
CA ARG A 10 -7.37 26.01 10.52
C ARG A 10 -8.76 25.41 10.36
N LEU A 11 -8.87 24.09 10.38
CA LEU A 11 -10.14 23.41 10.62
C LEU A 11 -10.44 23.54 12.13
N ARG A 12 -11.44 24.34 12.48
CA ARG A 12 -12.01 24.39 13.83
C ARG A 12 -12.81 23.11 14.07
N GLY A 13 -12.49 22.41 15.16
CA GLY A 13 -13.33 21.33 15.69
C GLY A 13 -12.52 20.13 16.15
N GLY A 14 -11.84 20.25 17.29
CA GLY A 14 -11.26 19.09 17.96
C GLY A 14 -12.37 18.26 18.58
N VAL A 15 -12.66 17.09 18.01
CA VAL A 15 -13.38 16.02 18.71
C VAL A 15 -12.34 15.23 19.49
N ALA A 16 -12.49 15.16 20.82
CA ALA A 16 -11.62 14.34 21.65
C ALA A 16 -11.75 12.87 21.25
N PRO A 17 -10.65 12.10 21.15
CA PRO A 17 -10.73 10.68 20.82
C PRO A 17 -11.45 9.92 21.94
N ALA A 18 -12.45 9.14 21.57
CA ALA A 18 -13.11 8.22 22.50
C ALA A 18 -12.10 7.13 22.97
N PRO A 19 -12.18 6.68 24.23
CA PRO A 19 -11.28 5.66 24.74
C PRO A 19 -11.44 4.36 23.93
N VAL A 20 -10.31 3.84 23.42
CA VAL A 20 -10.24 2.55 22.74
C VAL A 20 -10.52 1.46 23.77
N ARG A 21 -11.61 0.72 23.59
CA ARG A 21 -11.90 -0.49 24.38
C ARG A 21 -11.00 -1.61 23.89
N THR A 22 -10.00 -1.94 24.69
CA THR A 22 -9.13 -3.10 24.46
C THR A 22 -9.86 -4.36 24.90
N GLY A 23 -10.35 -5.16 23.95
CA GLY A 23 -10.91 -6.48 24.22
C GLY A 23 -11.83 -6.93 23.11
N ALA A 24 -11.36 -7.84 22.26
CA ALA A 24 -12.23 -8.60 21.37
C ALA A 24 -12.93 -9.70 22.19
N GLU A 25 -14.20 -9.49 22.53
CA GLU A 25 -15.06 -10.53 23.08
C GLU A 25 -15.44 -11.52 21.97
N VAL A 26 -14.85 -12.71 21.99
CA VAL A 26 -15.38 -13.85 21.24
C VAL A 26 -16.32 -14.61 22.17
N ALA A 27 -17.61 -14.60 21.84
CA ALA A 27 -18.63 -15.31 22.59
C ALA A 27 -18.55 -16.82 22.32
N VAL A 28 -18.14 -17.59 23.33
CA VAL A 28 -18.39 -19.03 23.38
C VAL A 28 -19.63 -19.26 24.24
N ARG A 29 -20.61 -19.95 23.68
CA ARG A 29 -21.88 -20.27 24.35
C ARG A 29 -21.64 -21.31 25.45
N SER A 30 -22.16 -21.07 26.65
CA SER A 30 -22.26 -22.09 27.70
C SER A 30 -23.70 -22.21 28.20
N PRO A 31 -24.24 -23.42 28.44
CA PRO A 31 -25.48 -23.60 29.16
C PRO A 31 -25.23 -23.65 30.68
N GLY A 32 -26.17 -23.12 31.46
CA GLY A 32 -26.27 -23.35 32.91
C GLY A 32 -26.40 -22.06 33.72
N ALA A 33 -27.62 -21.75 34.14
CA ALA A 33 -27.91 -20.63 35.02
C ALA A 33 -27.37 -20.91 36.43
N GLY A 34 -26.50 -20.03 36.95
CA GLY A 34 -26.18 -19.99 38.37
C GLY A 34 -24.72 -19.85 38.78
N GLU A 35 -23.77 -19.57 37.88
CA GLU A 35 -22.36 -19.39 38.27
C GLU A 35 -21.88 -17.97 37.95
N THR A 36 -21.53 -17.21 38.99
CA THR A 36 -20.90 -15.89 38.88
C THR A 36 -19.57 -16.05 38.15
N LEU A 37 -19.50 -15.61 36.90
CA LEU A 37 -18.27 -15.54 36.13
C LEU A 37 -17.29 -14.59 36.82
N GLN A 38 -16.36 -15.16 37.57
CA GLN A 38 -15.23 -14.44 38.12
C GLN A 38 -14.17 -14.31 37.01
N TRP A 39 -13.87 -13.07 36.63
CA TRP A 39 -12.68 -12.75 35.85
C TRP A 39 -11.46 -12.97 36.73
N VAL A 40 -10.91 -14.18 36.71
CA VAL A 40 -9.61 -14.43 37.30
C VAL A 40 -8.59 -13.76 36.38
N ALA A 41 -8.01 -12.65 36.83
CA ALA A 41 -6.82 -12.11 36.20
C ALA A 41 -5.80 -13.26 36.17
N SER A 42 -5.42 -13.72 34.97
CA SER A 42 -4.35 -14.69 34.84
C SER A 42 -3.13 -14.10 35.53
N GLY A 43 -2.71 -14.73 36.63
CA GLY A 43 -1.50 -14.33 37.35
C GLY A 43 -0.37 -14.20 36.35
N ALA A 44 0.44 -13.14 36.47
CA ALA A 44 1.54 -12.85 35.57
C ALA A 44 2.43 -14.08 35.44
N THR A 45 2.25 -14.81 34.34
CA THR A 45 3.18 -15.85 33.91
C THR A 45 4.50 -15.14 33.65
N PRO A 46 5.66 -15.69 34.07
CA PRO A 46 6.94 -15.06 33.77
C PRO A 46 7.01 -14.76 32.28
N ALA A 47 7.36 -13.50 31.94
CA ALA A 47 7.29 -12.96 30.59
C ALA A 47 8.01 -13.90 29.61
N GLY A 48 7.21 -14.65 28.87
CA GLY A 48 7.74 -15.62 27.91
C GLY A 48 8.34 -14.89 26.71
N PRO A 49 9.03 -15.62 25.82
CA PRO A 49 9.49 -15.06 24.56
C PRO A 49 8.37 -14.35 23.76
N ALA A 50 7.12 -14.81 23.88
CA ALA A 50 5.95 -14.20 23.28
C ALA A 50 5.60 -12.82 23.88
N ASP A 51 5.59 -12.68 25.20
CA ASP A 51 5.30 -11.39 25.87
C ASP A 51 6.35 -10.33 25.52
N ALA A 52 7.62 -10.76 25.47
CA ALA A 52 8.71 -9.90 25.03
C ALA A 52 8.55 -9.47 23.55
N ALA A 53 8.09 -10.37 22.67
CA ALA A 53 7.82 -10.05 21.27
C ALA A 53 6.67 -9.06 21.13
N VAL A 54 5.58 -9.26 21.87
CA VAL A 54 4.43 -8.34 21.89
C VAL A 54 4.83 -6.95 22.40
N ALA A 55 5.62 -6.88 23.47
CA ALA A 55 6.12 -5.61 24.01
C ALA A 55 6.97 -4.84 22.97
N ARG A 56 7.86 -5.54 22.25
CA ARG A 56 8.66 -4.95 21.17
C ARG A 56 7.81 -4.48 20.00
N ALA A 57 6.87 -5.31 19.52
CA ALA A 57 5.98 -4.96 18.42
C ALA A 57 5.11 -3.74 18.76
N ARG A 58 4.56 -3.69 19.99
CA ARG A 58 3.78 -2.54 20.48
C ARG A 58 4.63 -1.27 20.52
N ALA A 59 5.84 -1.34 21.06
CA ALA A 59 6.75 -0.20 21.11
C ALA A 59 7.12 0.30 19.71
N GLY A 60 7.40 -0.63 18.78
CA GLY A 60 7.69 -0.31 17.38
C GLY A 60 6.52 0.37 16.68
N LEU A 61 5.30 -0.18 16.80
CA LEU A 61 4.12 0.41 16.18
C LEU A 61 3.80 1.79 16.79
N ALA A 62 3.87 1.92 18.12
CA ALA A 62 3.64 3.20 18.79
C ALA A 62 4.65 4.28 18.37
N ALA A 63 5.90 3.91 18.08
CA ALA A 63 6.92 4.84 17.60
C ALA A 63 6.61 5.42 16.19
N HIS A 64 5.77 4.75 15.40
CA HIS A 64 5.31 5.23 14.10
C HIS A 64 3.96 5.96 14.14
N GLN A 65 3.35 6.14 15.32
CA GLN A 65 2.08 6.85 15.43
C GLN A 65 2.29 8.35 15.15
N HIS A 66 1.45 8.90 14.28
CA HIS A 66 1.42 10.34 14.03
C HIS A 66 1.04 11.09 15.31
N PRO A 67 1.54 12.32 15.56
CA PRO A 67 1.17 13.11 16.75
C PRO A 67 -0.35 13.33 16.95
N GLU A 68 -1.15 13.23 15.88
CA GLU A 68 -2.62 13.31 15.92
C GLU A 68 -3.30 11.97 16.23
N GLY A 69 -2.55 10.88 16.42
CA GLY A 69 -3.04 9.59 16.89
C GLY A 69 -3.30 8.53 15.81
N TYR A 70 -3.15 8.85 14.52
CA TYR A 70 -3.32 7.89 13.42
C TYR A 70 -1.99 7.23 12.99
N TRP A 71 -2.09 6.17 12.19
CA TRP A 71 -0.95 5.60 11.45
C TRP A 71 -1.15 5.82 9.96
N CYS A 72 -0.09 6.22 9.28
CA CYS A 72 -0.07 6.39 7.83
C CYS A 72 1.13 5.63 7.28
N PHE A 73 0.85 4.56 6.54
CA PHE A 73 1.84 3.78 5.84
C PHE A 73 1.50 3.75 4.36
N GLU A 74 2.50 3.47 3.55
CA GLU A 74 2.30 3.32 2.12
C GLU A 74 1.42 2.10 1.84
N LEU A 75 0.39 2.31 1.02
CA LEU A 75 -0.41 1.24 0.45
C LEU A 75 0.11 0.98 -0.95
N GLU A 76 0.98 -0.02 -1.07
CA GLU A 76 1.47 -0.46 -2.37
C GLU A 76 0.44 -1.39 -3.03
N ALA A 77 0.03 -1.02 -4.24
CA ALA A 77 -0.84 -1.82 -5.11
C ALA A 77 -0.03 -2.30 -6.33
N ASP A 78 -0.71 -2.65 -7.42
CA ASP A 78 -0.05 -3.00 -8.66
C ASP A 78 0.24 -1.78 -9.56
N CYS A 79 0.94 -2.02 -10.66
CA CYS A 79 1.38 -0.98 -11.59
C CYS A 79 0.26 -0.36 -12.44
N THR A 80 -0.99 -0.82 -12.36
CA THR A 80 -2.09 -0.20 -13.11
C THR A 80 -2.42 1.19 -12.62
N ILE A 81 -2.39 1.47 -11.31
CA ILE A 81 -2.69 2.81 -10.78
C ILE A 81 -1.74 3.88 -11.36
N PRO A 82 -0.41 3.73 -11.27
CA PRO A 82 0.50 4.71 -11.86
C PRO A 82 0.46 4.73 -13.40
N ALA A 83 0.24 3.59 -14.06
CA ALA A 83 0.10 3.55 -15.51
C ALA A 83 -1.15 4.31 -15.98
N GLU A 84 -2.31 4.01 -15.40
CA GLU A 84 -3.58 4.65 -15.71
C GLU A 84 -3.56 6.15 -15.39
N TYR A 85 -2.82 6.57 -14.36
CA TYR A 85 -2.57 8.00 -14.11
C TYR A 85 -1.86 8.67 -15.30
N ILE A 86 -0.76 8.09 -15.80
CA ILE A 86 -0.06 8.61 -16.99
C ILE A 86 -1.02 8.68 -18.18
N LEU A 87 -1.74 7.59 -18.46
CA LEU A 87 -2.71 7.54 -19.57
C LEU A 87 -3.77 8.65 -19.44
N MET A 88 -4.31 8.84 -18.24
CA MET A 88 -5.33 9.84 -17.95
C MET A 88 -4.80 11.27 -18.11
N MET A 89 -3.60 11.58 -17.60
CA MET A 89 -3.02 12.92 -17.73
C MET A 89 -2.67 13.25 -19.18
N HIS A 90 -2.22 12.28 -19.97
CA HIS A 90 -2.05 12.45 -21.43
C HIS A 90 -3.40 12.69 -22.12
N TYR A 91 -4.44 11.95 -21.74
CA TYR A 91 -5.78 12.12 -22.33
C TYR A 91 -6.39 13.50 -22.02
N MET A 92 -6.18 14.03 -20.81
CA MET A 92 -6.69 15.34 -20.40
C MET A 92 -5.79 16.51 -20.82
N ASP A 93 -4.60 16.25 -21.38
CA ASP A 93 -3.56 17.25 -21.67
C ASP A 93 -3.11 18.04 -20.41
N GLU A 94 -3.14 17.39 -19.25
CA GLU A 94 -2.77 17.95 -17.93
C GLU A 94 -1.49 17.29 -17.40
N ARG A 95 -0.48 17.15 -18.26
CA ARG A 95 0.74 16.40 -17.94
C ARG A 95 1.66 17.16 -16.98
N GLU A 96 2.20 16.43 -16.00
CA GLU A 96 3.27 16.89 -15.10
C GLU A 96 4.57 16.10 -15.40
N PRO A 97 5.49 16.64 -16.22
CA PRO A 97 6.64 15.88 -16.71
C PRO A 97 7.54 15.28 -15.62
N GLU A 98 7.73 16.00 -14.51
CA GLU A 98 8.54 15.51 -13.39
C GLU A 98 7.90 14.33 -12.66
N LEU A 99 6.57 14.34 -12.50
CA LEU A 99 5.84 13.24 -11.89
C LEU A 99 5.78 12.05 -12.84
N GLU A 100 5.47 12.28 -14.11
CA GLU A 100 5.48 11.27 -15.17
C GLU A 100 6.83 10.53 -15.24
N ALA A 101 7.95 11.26 -15.17
CA ALA A 101 9.28 10.65 -15.14
C ALA A 101 9.49 9.73 -13.92
N LYS A 102 9.01 10.13 -12.73
CA LYS A 102 9.09 9.30 -11.51
C LYS A 102 8.23 8.04 -11.63
N LEU A 103 7.02 8.17 -12.16
CA LEU A 103 6.12 7.04 -12.40
C LEU A 103 6.70 6.07 -13.44
N ALA A 104 7.32 6.58 -14.50
CA ALA A 104 7.99 5.74 -15.49
C ALA A 104 9.20 4.97 -14.89
N VAL A 105 9.97 5.60 -13.99
CA VAL A 105 11.02 4.92 -13.22
C VAL A 105 10.42 3.81 -12.35
N TYR A 106 9.32 4.09 -11.65
CA TYR A 106 8.61 3.08 -10.85
C TYR A 106 8.15 1.90 -11.71
N LEU A 107 7.49 2.15 -12.84
CA LEU A 107 7.03 1.10 -13.75
C LEU A 107 8.19 0.22 -14.24
N ARG A 108 9.31 0.81 -14.65
CA ARG A 108 10.50 0.04 -15.09
C ARG A 108 11.10 -0.81 -13.98
N ALA A 109 11.15 -0.29 -12.76
CA ALA A 109 11.70 -1.02 -11.61
C ALA A 109 10.86 -2.25 -11.22
N HIS A 110 9.56 -2.24 -11.54
CA HIS A 110 8.62 -3.32 -11.22
C HIS A 110 8.36 -4.29 -12.38
N GLN A 111 9.06 -4.12 -13.51
CA GLN A 111 8.99 -5.09 -14.60
C GLN A 111 9.68 -6.39 -14.18
N GLN A 112 8.99 -7.52 -14.36
CA GLN A 112 9.55 -8.84 -14.07
C GLN A 112 10.58 -9.26 -15.13
N PRO A 113 11.50 -10.19 -14.83
CA PRO A 113 12.51 -10.66 -15.79
C PRO A 113 11.94 -11.13 -17.13
N GLU A 114 10.77 -11.78 -17.11
CA GLU A 114 10.04 -12.21 -18.31
C GLU A 114 9.45 -11.06 -19.14
N GLY A 115 9.42 -9.83 -18.61
CA GLY A 115 9.02 -8.61 -19.32
C GLY A 115 7.65 -8.05 -18.94
N GLY A 116 6.83 -8.79 -18.18
CA GLY A 116 5.49 -8.36 -17.79
C GLY A 116 5.42 -7.70 -16.40
N TRP A 117 4.20 -7.36 -16.00
CA TRP A 117 3.86 -6.81 -14.69
C TRP A 117 2.76 -7.64 -14.01
N PRO A 118 2.90 -7.97 -12.71
CA PRO A 118 1.92 -8.74 -11.95
C PRO A 118 0.88 -7.84 -11.27
N LEU A 119 -0.21 -8.45 -10.76
CA LEU A 119 -1.20 -7.76 -9.91
C LEU A 119 -0.81 -7.70 -8.41
N TYR A 120 0.23 -8.39 -8.00
CA TYR A 120 0.71 -8.40 -6.62
C TYR A 120 2.15 -8.88 -6.56
N TYR A 121 2.84 -8.59 -5.46
CA TYR A 121 4.24 -8.97 -5.25
C TYR A 121 4.46 -10.48 -5.35
N GLY A 122 5.41 -10.89 -6.19
CA GLY A 122 5.73 -12.30 -6.42
C GLY A 122 4.69 -13.08 -7.24
N GLY A 123 3.65 -12.41 -7.75
CA GLY A 123 2.68 -13.01 -8.66
C GLY A 123 3.24 -13.26 -10.05
N ARG A 124 2.51 -14.03 -10.88
CA ARG A 124 2.78 -14.13 -12.32
C ARG A 124 2.40 -12.83 -13.02
N PHE A 125 2.99 -12.58 -14.19
CA PHE A 125 2.55 -11.47 -15.02
C PHE A 125 1.04 -11.53 -15.32
N ASN A 126 0.42 -10.37 -15.47
CA ASN A 126 -0.96 -10.19 -15.86
C ASN A 126 -1.04 -9.40 -17.17
N ILE A 127 -1.82 -9.88 -18.13
CA ILE A 127 -1.92 -9.27 -19.46
C ILE A 127 -2.45 -7.83 -19.41
N SER A 128 -3.51 -7.56 -18.64
CA SER A 128 -4.10 -6.22 -18.55
C SER A 128 -3.14 -5.22 -17.89
N CYS A 129 -2.50 -5.63 -16.79
CA CYS A 129 -1.49 -4.82 -16.11
C CYS A 129 -0.32 -4.50 -17.05
N SER A 130 0.17 -5.52 -17.76
CA SER A 130 1.32 -5.39 -18.67
C SER A 130 1.04 -4.49 -19.86
N VAL A 131 -0.14 -4.60 -20.49
CA VAL A 131 -0.54 -3.74 -21.60
C VAL A 131 -0.61 -2.27 -21.17
N LYS A 132 -1.18 -1.99 -19.99
CA LYS A 132 -1.27 -0.62 -19.46
C LYS A 132 0.10 -0.04 -19.14
N ALA A 133 0.95 -0.80 -18.45
CA ALA A 133 2.31 -0.38 -18.15
C ALA A 133 3.13 -0.13 -19.41
N TYR A 134 3.05 -1.02 -20.40
CA TYR A 134 3.70 -0.85 -21.70
C TYR A 134 3.23 0.42 -22.41
N TYR A 135 1.92 0.68 -22.44
CA TYR A 135 1.40 1.87 -23.10
C TYR A 135 1.78 3.15 -22.36
N ALA A 136 1.72 3.15 -21.03
CA ALA A 136 2.16 4.27 -20.21
C ALA A 136 3.63 4.62 -20.45
N LEU A 137 4.50 3.61 -20.55
CA LEU A 137 5.93 3.83 -20.83
C LEU A 137 6.15 4.39 -22.24
N LYS A 138 5.38 3.96 -23.26
CA LYS A 138 5.42 4.60 -24.58
C LYS A 138 5.05 6.08 -24.52
N LEU A 139 3.98 6.43 -23.80
CA LEU A 139 3.54 7.81 -23.62
C LEU A 139 4.58 8.65 -22.87
N ALA A 140 5.28 8.04 -21.90
CA ALA A 140 6.39 8.64 -21.18
C ALA A 140 7.68 8.78 -22.02
N GLY A 141 7.69 8.32 -23.28
CA GLY A 141 8.77 8.50 -24.24
C GLY A 141 9.70 7.30 -24.43
N ASP A 142 9.42 6.15 -23.82
CA ASP A 142 10.24 4.96 -24.00
C ASP A 142 10.09 4.42 -25.44
N SER A 143 11.22 4.27 -26.14
CA SER A 143 11.24 3.68 -27.48
C SER A 143 10.70 2.26 -27.48
N SER A 144 9.87 1.92 -28.47
CA SER A 144 9.38 0.55 -28.67
C SER A 144 10.48 -0.49 -28.92
N ASP A 145 11.68 -0.03 -29.24
CA ASP A 145 12.85 -0.87 -29.52
C ASP A 145 13.81 -0.95 -28.33
N ALA A 146 13.48 -0.29 -27.22
CA ALA A 146 14.23 -0.45 -25.97
C ALA A 146 14.10 -1.90 -25.45
N PRO A 147 15.16 -2.49 -24.86
CA PRO A 147 15.15 -3.90 -24.46
C PRO A 147 13.98 -4.30 -23.53
N HIS A 148 13.60 -3.44 -22.59
CA HIS A 148 12.46 -3.71 -21.69
C HIS A 148 11.11 -3.64 -22.42
N MET A 149 11.00 -2.77 -23.42
CA MET A 149 9.80 -2.63 -24.26
C MET A 149 9.65 -3.81 -25.22
N ILE A 150 10.75 -4.34 -25.77
CA ILE A 150 10.73 -5.53 -26.62
C ILE A 150 10.23 -6.74 -25.82
N ARG A 151 10.81 -7.03 -24.65
CA ARG A 151 10.38 -8.17 -23.82
C ARG A 151 8.91 -8.06 -23.43
N ALA A 152 8.47 -6.88 -23.00
CA ALA A 152 7.08 -6.62 -22.68
C ALA A 152 6.17 -6.94 -23.88
N ARG A 153 6.47 -6.37 -25.06
CA ARG A 153 5.70 -6.55 -26.29
C ARG A 153 5.63 -8.01 -26.73
N GLU A 154 6.76 -8.72 -26.70
CA GLU A 154 6.81 -10.14 -27.07
C GLU A 154 5.95 -11.00 -26.14
N LEU A 155 6.04 -10.75 -24.82
CA LEU A 155 5.23 -11.47 -23.83
C LEU A 155 3.73 -11.19 -24.01
N ILE A 156 3.37 -9.92 -24.17
CA ILE A 156 2.02 -9.39 -24.44
C ILE A 156 1.41 -10.10 -25.67
N LEU A 157 2.11 -10.04 -26.82
CA LEU A 157 1.66 -10.66 -28.07
C LEU A 157 1.55 -12.19 -27.97
N ALA A 158 2.46 -12.85 -27.26
CA ALA A 158 2.42 -14.30 -27.05
C ALA A 158 1.19 -14.78 -26.26
N HIS A 159 0.51 -13.88 -25.54
CA HIS A 159 -0.64 -14.20 -24.69
C HIS A 159 -1.98 -13.62 -25.19
N GLY A 160 -2.03 -13.17 -26.45
CA GLY A 160 -3.28 -12.79 -27.11
C GLY A 160 -3.65 -11.32 -26.98
N GLY A 161 -2.71 -10.44 -26.65
CA GLY A 161 -2.92 -9.00 -26.69
C GLY A 161 -1.65 -8.25 -26.36
#